data_AF-A0A4R5C4Y0-F1
#
_entry.id   AF-A0A4R5C4Y0-F1
#
_cell.length_a   1.000
_cell.length_b   1.000
_cell.length_c   1.000
_cell.angle_alpha   90.00
_cell.angle_beta   90.00
_cell.angle_gamma   90.00
#
_symmetry.space_group_name_H-M   'P 1'
#
loop_
_entity.id
_entity.type
_entity.pdbx_description
1 polymer ?
#
loop_
_entity_poly.entity_id
_entity_poly.type
_entity_poly.pdbx_seq_one_letter_code
_entity_poly.pdbx_strand_id
1 'polypeptide(L)' 'MNRSTDTVLDLPPVRDAPPSIPAGITTWWGESTRMWWALVPSRYGPRLVEAPSADALAVTVDWYLRRSAI' A
#
# COMPACT_ATOMS: atom_id res chain seq x y z
N MET A 1 26.53 18.12 -24.38
CA MET A 1 26.26 16.67 -24.51
C MET A 1 26.74 16.01 -23.23
N ASN A 2 25.82 15.66 -22.33
CA ASN A 2 25.96 14.66 -21.25
C ASN A 2 24.54 14.32 -20.77
N ARG A 3 24.20 13.04 -20.84
CA ARG A 3 22.86 12.46 -20.63
C ARG A 3 22.55 12.23 -19.15
N SER A 4 21.28 12.42 -18.81
CA SER A 4 20.44 11.63 -17.89
C SER A 4 21.08 11.04 -16.63
N THR A 5 20.74 11.64 -15.49
CA THR A 5 20.19 10.87 -14.37
C THR A 5 19.21 11.78 -13.64
N ASP A 6 18.00 11.77 -14.17
CA ASP A 6 16.77 12.04 -13.45
C ASP A 6 16.68 10.97 -12.34
N THR A 7 17.42 11.19 -11.26
CA THR A 7 17.20 10.48 -10.01
C THR A 7 16.71 11.53 -9.05
N VAL A 8 15.53 12.09 -9.37
CA VAL A 8 14.54 12.33 -8.34
C VAL A 8 14.50 11.03 -7.56
N LEU A 9 15.21 11.00 -6.43
CA LEU A 9 14.93 10.04 -5.39
C LEU A 9 13.49 10.37 -5.01
N ASP A 10 12.59 9.68 -5.70
CA ASP A 10 11.17 9.55 -5.47
C ASP A 10 11.02 8.88 -4.11
N LEU A 11 11.42 9.63 -3.09
CA LEU A 11 11.03 9.39 -1.73
C LEU A 11 9.53 9.69 -1.76
N PRO A 12 8.66 8.68 -1.63
CA PRO A 12 7.23 8.92 -1.59
C PRO A 12 6.99 9.92 -0.45
N PRO A 13 6.05 10.86 -0.61
CA PRO A 13 5.81 11.89 0.39
C PRO A 13 5.57 11.21 1.73
N VAL A 14 6.55 11.29 2.63
CA VAL A 14 6.40 10.93 4.04
C VAL A 14 5.39 11.92 4.60
N ARG A 15 4.11 11.55 4.54
CA ARG A 15 3.02 12.28 5.19
C ARG A 15 2.11 11.43 6.06
N ASP A 16 2.18 10.12 5.92
CA ASP A 16 1.80 9.16 6.95
C ASP A 16 2.87 8.07 6.89
N ALA A 17 3.43 7.67 8.02
CA ALA A 17 4.22 6.44 8.04
C ALA A 17 3.40 5.36 7.31
N PRO A 18 3.99 4.52 6.44
CA PRO A 18 3.24 3.39 5.95
C PRO A 18 2.66 2.72 7.20
N PRO A 19 1.32 2.59 7.30
CA PRO A 19 0.72 1.92 8.44
C PRO A 19 1.49 0.64 8.65
N SER A 20 1.68 0.17 9.90
CA SER A 20 2.47 -1.04 10.22
C SER A 20 1.85 -2.29 9.58
N ILE A 21 1.94 -2.34 8.27
CA ILE A 21 1.40 -3.33 7.38
C ILE A 21 2.53 -4.32 7.23
N PRO A 22 2.24 -5.61 7.46
CA PRO A 22 3.25 -6.64 7.46
C PRO A 22 4.01 -6.69 6.13
N ALA A 23 5.28 -7.05 6.22
CA ALA A 23 6.18 -7.12 5.06
C ALA A 23 5.59 -8.02 3.96
N GLY A 24 5.52 -7.51 2.72
CA GLY A 24 4.99 -8.21 1.55
C GLY A 24 3.66 -7.68 1.02
N ILE A 25 3.08 -6.64 1.64
CA ILE A 25 1.93 -5.91 1.11
C ILE A 25 2.40 -4.64 0.40
N THR A 26 1.96 -4.44 -0.84
CA THR A 26 2.17 -3.17 -1.55
C THR A 26 1.00 -2.24 -1.26
N THR A 27 1.27 -1.07 -0.71
CA THR A 27 0.25 -0.04 -0.44
C THR A 27 0.59 1.29 -1.07
N TRP A 28 -0.41 2.00 -1.58
CA TRP A 28 -0.25 3.29 -2.24
C TRP A 28 -1.47 4.19 -2.01
N TRP A 29 -1.26 5.51 -2.09
CA TRP A 29 -2.33 6.48 -2.07
C TRP A 29 -2.79 6.79 -3.50
N GLY A 30 -4.08 6.65 -3.78
CA GLY A 30 -4.68 7.06 -5.03
C GLY A 30 -5.08 8.53 -4.96
N GLU A 31 -4.28 9.43 -5.52
CA GLU A 31 -4.60 10.88 -5.51
C GLU A 31 -5.92 11.20 -6.23
N SER A 32 -6.25 10.45 -7.29
CA SER A 32 -7.48 10.61 -8.07
C SER A 32 -8.73 10.22 -7.27
N THR A 33 -8.66 9.13 -6.51
CA THR A 33 -9.78 8.64 -5.69
C THR A 33 -9.76 9.19 -4.28
N ARG A 34 -8.65 9.82 -3.86
CA ARG A 34 -8.37 10.22 -2.47
C ARG A 34 -8.59 9.06 -1.50
N MET A 35 -8.11 7.88 -1.88
CA MET A 35 -8.22 6.65 -1.10
C MET A 35 -6.88 5.94 -1.03
N TRP A 36 -6.65 5.28 0.09
CA TRP A 36 -5.56 4.34 0.26
C TRP A 36 -5.91 3.01 -0.40
N TRP A 37 -4.91 2.40 -1.04
CA TRP A 37 -5.00 1.12 -1.71
C TRP A 37 -3.94 0.18 -1.15
N ALA A 38 -4.30 -1.10 -1.03
CA ALA A 38 -3.40 -2.16 -0.61
C ALA A 38 -3.62 -3.44 -1.42
N LEU A 39 -2.52 -4.06 -1.85
CA LEU A 39 -2.52 -5.35 -2.50
C LEU A 39 -2.11 -6.43 -1.50
N VAL A 40 -3.09 -7.22 -1.07
CA VAL A 40 -2.96 -8.25 -0.04
C VAL A 40 -2.84 -9.63 -0.71
N PRO A 41 -1.75 -10.38 -0.51
CA PRO A 41 -1.65 -11.75 -0.98
C PRO A 41 -2.61 -12.63 -0.18
N SER A 42 -3.47 -13.36 -0.87
CA SER A 42 -4.34 -14.39 -0.29
C SER A 42 -4.10 -15.72 -0.99
N ARG A 43 -4.46 -16.83 -0.33
CA ARG A 43 -4.33 -18.19 -0.90
C ARG A 43 -5.10 -18.39 -2.20
N TYR A 44 -6.12 -17.57 -2.45
CA TYR A 44 -6.94 -17.59 -3.65
C TYR A 44 -6.51 -16.55 -4.71
N GLY A 45 -5.42 -15.82 -4.46
CA GLY A 45 -4.90 -14.76 -5.33
C GLY A 45 -4.74 -13.42 -4.61
N PRO A 46 -4.03 -12.46 -5.23
CA PRO A 46 -3.87 -11.12 -4.68
C PRO A 46 -5.22 -10.38 -4.65
N ARG A 47 -5.54 -9.78 -3.51
CA ARG A 47 -6.76 -9.01 -3.29
C ARG A 47 -6.44 -7.54 -3.12
N LEU A 48 -7.13 -6.71 -3.89
CA LEU A 48 -7.06 -5.27 -3.78
C LEU A 48 -8.04 -4.78 -2.71
N VAL A 49 -7.57 -3.94 -1.80
CA VAL A 49 -8.33 -3.34 -0.71
C VAL A 49 -8.21 -1.82 -0.82
N GLU A 50 -9.33 -1.12 -0.72
CA GLU A 50 -9.37 0.34 -0.64
C GLU A 50 -9.87 0.80 0.73
N ALA A 51 -9.34 1.92 1.20
CA ALA A 51 -9.78 2.54 2.45
C ALA A 51 -9.62 4.07 2.40
N PRO A 52 -10.47 4.83 3.10
CA PRO A 52 -10.38 6.30 3.12
C PRO A 52 -9.20 6.83 3.97
N SER A 53 -8.49 5.98 4.71
CA SER A 53 -7.41 6.39 5.63
C SER A 53 -6.39 5.26 5.82
N ALA A 54 -5.15 5.61 6.16
CA ALA A 54 -4.05 4.66 6.36
C ALA A 54 -4.34 3.67 7.50
N ASP A 55 -4.86 4.13 8.64
CA ASP A 55 -5.26 3.26 9.76
C ASP A 55 -6.38 2.29 9.38
N ALA A 56 -7.41 2.78 8.66
CA ALA A 56 -8.51 1.95 8.19
C ALA A 56 -8.02 0.88 7.20
N LEU A 57 -7.05 1.23 6.34
CA LEU A 57 -6.39 0.30 5.45
C LEU A 57 -5.64 -0.78 6.25
N ALA A 58 -4.87 -0.38 7.27
CA ALA A 58 -4.10 -1.28 8.11
C ALA A 58 -4.98 -2.35 8.78
N VAL A 59 -6.07 -1.93 9.42
CA VAL A 59 -7.02 -2.81 10.10
C VAL A 59 -7.67 -3.78 9.10
N THR A 60 -8.04 -3.27 7.92
CA THR A 60 -8.67 -4.09 6.88
C THR A 60 -7.70 -5.12 6.32
N VAL A 61 -6.45 -4.72 6.05
CA VAL A 61 -5.38 -5.59 5.56
C VAL A 61 -5.04 -6.67 6.59
N ASP A 62 -4.88 -6.32 7.88
CA ASP A 62 -4.63 -7.29 8.95
C ASP A 62 -5.75 -8.32 9.05
N TRP A 63 -7.01 -7.87 9.01
CA TRP A 63 -8.16 -8.77 9.00
C TRP A 63 -8.15 -9.72 7.80
N TYR A 64 -7.83 -9.23 6.60
CA TYR A 64 -7.73 -10.07 5.41
C TYR A 64 -6.59 -11.08 5.48
N LEU A 65 -5.44 -10.69 6.04
CA LEU A 65 -4.30 -11.58 6.22
C LEU A 65 -4.61 -12.69 7.22
N ARG A 66 -5.20 -12.34 8.38
CA ARG A 66 -5.66 -13.33 9.36
C ARG A 66 -6.67 -14.30 8.75
N ARG A 67 -7.61 -13.79 7.94
CA ARG A 67 -8.64 -14.61 7.30
C ARG A 67 -8.10 -15.47 6.15
N SER A 68 -7.05 -15.02 5.47
CA SER A 68 -6.44 -15.74 4.34
C SER A 68 -5.48 -16.84 4.78
N ALA A 69 -5.03 -16.82 6.03
CA ALA A 69 -4.15 -17.83 6.62
C ALA A 69 -4.87 -19.15 7.01
N ILE A 70 -6.20 -19.23 6.84
CA ILE A 70 -7.06 -20.41 7.08
C ILE A 70 -7.52 -20.98 5.74
#